data_AF-A0A1C4Z9U1-F1
#
_entry.id   AF-A0A1C4Z9U1-F1
#
_cell.length_a   1.000
_cell.length_b   1.000
_cell.length_c   1.000
_cell.angle_alpha   90.00
_cell.angle_beta   90.00
_cell.angle_gamma   90.00
#
_symmetry.space_group_name_H-M   'P 1'
#
loop_
_entity.id
_entity.type
_entity.pdbx_description
1 polymer ?
#
loop_
_entity_poly.entity_id
_entity_poly.type
_entity_poly.pdbx_seq_one_letter_code
_entity_poly.pdbx_strand_id
1 'polypeptide(L)' 'MFGRKKPQPDPVRRDQVLRLVNLGMRETDAADMDIDGPEFRQAKDAFESALGESTSAEQHAAFDALKRHGY' A
#
# COMPACT_ATOMS: atom_id res chain seq x y z
N MET A 1 -14.23 -33.33 17.35
CA MET A 1 -13.07 -32.86 16.56
C MET A 1 -13.49 -31.62 15.78
N PHE A 2 -13.18 -30.42 16.28
CA PHE A 2 -13.47 -29.18 15.56
C PHE A 2 -12.30 -28.85 14.63
N GLY A 3 -12.38 -29.32 13.39
CA GLY A 3 -11.46 -28.90 12.34
C GLY A 3 -11.63 -27.40 12.10
N ARG A 4 -10.72 -26.59 12.66
CA ARG A 4 -10.62 -25.16 12.34
C ARG A 4 -10.31 -25.05 10.84
N LYS A 5 -11.34 -24.77 10.02
CA LYS A 5 -11.15 -24.29 8.65
C LYS A 5 -10.23 -23.08 8.76
N LYS A 6 -9.02 -23.19 8.19
CA LYS A 6 -8.11 -22.05 8.06
C LYS A 6 -8.90 -20.93 7.38
N PRO A 7 -8.90 -19.69 7.89
CA PRO A 7 -9.46 -18.57 7.15
C PRO A 7 -8.77 -18.55 5.79
N GLN A 8 -9.56 -18.66 4.72
CA GLN A 8 -9.03 -18.47 3.39
C GLN A 8 -8.47 -17.04 3.35
N PRO A 9 -7.23 -16.82 2.87
CA PRO A 9 -6.69 -15.47 2.77
C PRO A 9 -7.65 -14.63 1.93
N ASP A 10 -7.95 -13.42 2.40
CA ASP A 10 -8.75 -12.48 1.61
C ASP A 10 -8.16 -12.35 0.21
N PRO A 11 -8.99 -12.40 -0.84
CA PRO A 11 -8.50 -12.35 -2.21
C PRO A 11 -7.79 -11.01 -2.43
N VAL A 12 -6.49 -11.08 -2.73
CA VAL A 12 -5.66 -9.91 -3.03
C VAL A 12 -6.04 -9.36 -4.41
N ARG A 13 -6.63 -8.17 -4.44
CA ARG A 13 -6.92 -7.44 -5.68
C ARG A 13 -5.61 -6.86 -6.21
N ARG A 14 -5.12 -7.41 -7.33
CA ARG A 14 -3.85 -6.96 -7.95
C ARG A 14 -3.87 -5.47 -8.30
N ASP A 15 -4.99 -4.96 -8.79
CA ASP A 15 -5.12 -3.54 -9.15
C ASP A 15 -4.99 -2.65 -7.91
N GLN A 16 -5.53 -3.08 -6.77
CA GLN A 16 -5.42 -2.36 -5.51
C GLN A 16 -3.97 -2.36 -5.00
N VAL A 17 -3.28 -3.50 -5.08
CA VAL A 17 -1.85 -3.60 -4.73
C VAL A 17 -1.00 -2.68 -5.62
N LEU A 18 -1.21 -2.71 -6.93
CA LEU A 18 -0.48 -1.83 -7.86
C LEU A 18 -0.77 -0.35 -7.57
N ARG A 19 -2.01 -0.01 -7.25
CA ARG A 19 -2.39 1.35 -6.84
C ARG A 19 -1.63 1.79 -5.58
N LEU A 20 -1.59 0.93 -4.56
CA LEU A 20 -0.82 1.20 -3.33
C LEU A 20 0.68 1.38 -3.62
N VAL A 21 1.27 0.51 -4.45
CA VAL A 21 2.69 0.61 -4.81
C VAL A 21 2.98 1.92 -5.54
N ASN A 22 2.17 2.28 -6.54
CA ASN A 22 2.36 3.52 -7.28
C ASN A 22 2.21 4.77 -6.39
N LEU A 23 1.25 4.74 -5.46
CA LEU A 23 1.05 5.84 -4.51
C LEU A 23 2.19 5.94 -3.50
N GLY A 24 2.68 4.81 -2.99
CA GLY A 24 3.85 4.76 -2.09
C GLY A 24 5.12 5.27 -2.77
N MET A 25 5.39 4.87 -4.02
CA MET A 25 6.51 5.42 -4.80
C MET A 25 6.39 6.93 -4.97
N ARG A 26 5.18 7.43 -5.29
CA ARG A 26 4.93 8.86 -5.46
C ARG A 26 5.06 9.64 -4.15
N GLU A 27 4.66 9.05 -3.02
CA GLU A 27 4.87 9.63 -1.69
C GLU A 27 6.37 9.76 -1.40
N THR A 28 7.16 8.69 -1.60
CA THR A 28 8.61 8.73 -1.41
C THR A 28 9.29 9.74 -2.33
N ASP A 29 8.96 9.74 -3.63
CA ASP A 29 9.51 10.69 -4.59
C ASP A 29 9.17 12.15 -4.21
N ALA A 30 7.95 12.39 -3.71
CA ALA A 30 7.54 13.71 -3.25
C ALA A 30 8.26 14.11 -1.96
N ALA A 31 8.50 13.17 -1.05
CA ALA A 31 9.26 13.39 0.18
C ALA A 31 10.72 13.78 -0.12
N ASP A 32 11.33 13.12 -1.11
CA ASP A 32 12.70 13.39 -1.56
C ASP A 32 12.85 14.81 -2.15
N MET A 33 11.79 15.35 -2.77
CA MET A 33 11.78 16.72 -3.29
C MET A 33 11.52 17.75 -2.18
N ASP A 34 10.42 17.61 -1.45
CA ASP A 34 10.02 18.48 -0.35
C ASP A 34 8.97 17.78 0.54
N ILE A 35 9.44 17.23 1.67
CA ILE A 35 8.60 16.54 2.65
C ILE A 35 7.57 17.44 3.34
N ASP A 36 7.81 18.75 3.39
CA ASP A 36 6.84 19.71 3.95
C ASP A 36 5.96 20.34 2.85
N GLY A 37 6.22 19.97 1.59
CA GLY A 37 5.55 20.47 0.40
C GLY A 37 4.12 19.98 0.24
N PRO A 38 3.28 20.73 -0.49
CA PRO A 38 1.90 20.35 -0.77
C PRO A 38 1.80 19.07 -1.61
N GLU A 39 2.81 18.75 -2.43
CA GLU A 39 2.88 17.53 -3.23
C GLU A 39 3.03 16.28 -2.37
N PHE A 40 3.93 16.30 -1.36
CA PHE A 40 4.08 15.20 -0.42
C PHE A 40 2.79 14.98 0.36
N ARG A 41 2.18 16.06 0.87
CA ARG A 41 0.91 15.96 1.60
C ARG A 41 -0.19 15.33 0.75
N GLN A 42 -0.33 15.73 -0.51
CA GLN A 42 -1.31 15.14 -1.41
C GLN A 42 -1.03 13.67 -1.72
N ALA A 43 0.24 13.30 -1.92
CA ALA A 43 0.63 11.92 -2.18
C ALA A 43 0.38 11.03 -0.96
N LYS A 44 0.73 11.53 0.23
CA LYS A 44 0.45 10.88 1.52
C LYS A 44 -1.04 10.68 1.77
N ASP A 45 -1.84 11.73 1.62
CA ASP A 45 -3.30 11.63 1.82
C ASP A 45 -3.93 10.61 0.86
N ALA A 46 -3.47 10.57 -0.39
CA ALA A 46 -3.92 9.60 -1.38
C ALA A 46 -3.49 8.17 -1.02
N PHE A 47 -2.26 7.99 -0.53
CA PHE A 47 -1.75 6.69 -0.09
C PHE A 47 -2.49 6.19 1.16
N GLU A 48 -2.68 7.03 2.17
CA GLU A 48 -3.43 6.71 3.39
C GLU A 48 -4.90 6.38 3.09
N SER A 49 -5.53 7.13 2.18
CA SER A 49 -6.90 6.82 1.71
C SER A 49 -6.96 5.45 1.03
N ALA A 50 -6.01 5.14 0.15
CA ALA A 50 -5.96 3.84 -0.51
C ALA A 50 -5.64 2.70 0.48
N LEU A 51 -4.81 2.95 1.50
CA LEU A 51 -4.53 2.00 2.58
C LEU A 51 -5.80 1.65 3.37
N GLY A 52 -6.64 2.65 3.68
CA GLY A 52 -7.92 2.46 4.37
C GLY A 52 -8.93 1.62 3.57
N GLU A 53 -8.88 1.66 2.24
CA GLU A 53 -9.72 0.85 1.34
C GLU A 53 -9.18 -0.58 1.10
N SER A 54 -7.97 -0.87 1.57
CA SER A 54 -7.24 -2.10 1.29
C SER A 54 -7.34 -3.10 2.43
N THR A 55 -7.40 -4.38 2.08
CA THR A 55 -7.31 -5.47 3.06
C THR A 55 -5.88 -5.60 3.60
N SER A 56 -5.71 -6.19 4.78
CA SER A 56 -4.37 -6.44 5.32
C SER A 56 -3.50 -7.27 4.37
N ALA A 57 -4.07 -8.20 3.61
CA ALA A 57 -3.33 -8.98 2.63
C ALA A 57 -2.81 -8.11 1.46
N GLU A 58 -3.60 -7.14 1.02
CA GLU A 58 -3.21 -6.18 -0.03
C GLU A 58 -2.14 -5.20 0.45
N GLN A 59 -2.29 -4.70 1.68
CA GLN A 59 -1.28 -3.83 2.30
C GLN A 59 0.07 -4.55 2.41
N HIS A 60 0.07 -5.79 2.94
CA HIS A 60 1.28 -6.60 3.02
C HIS A 60 1.92 -6.84 1.64
N ALA A 61 1.12 -7.19 0.63
CA ALA A 61 1.62 -7.40 -0.72
C ALA A 61 2.22 -6.13 -1.33
N ALA A 62 1.62 -4.96 -1.07
CA ALA A 62 2.13 -3.68 -1.53
C ALA A 62 3.45 -3.30 -0.83
N PHE A 63 3.54 -3.47 0.49
CA PHE A 63 4.78 -3.22 1.24
C PHE A 63 5.92 -4.17 0.83
N ASP A 64 5.62 -5.45 0.61
CA ASP A 64 6.59 -6.41 0.08
C ASP A 64 7.09 -6.02 -1.32
N ALA A 65 6.21 -5.46 -2.16
CA ALA A 65 6.59 -4.96 -3.47
C ALA A 65 7.47 -3.71 -3.38
N LEU A 66 7.07 -2.70 -2.61
CA LEU A 66 7.86 -1.47 -2.38
C LEU A 66 9.28 -1.80 -1.88
N LYS A 67 9.38 -2.67 -0.88
CA LYS A 67 10.65 -3.12 -0.33
C LYS A 67 11.54 -3.84 -1.36
N ARG A 68 10.97 -4.61 -2.29
CA ARG A 68 11.72 -5.25 -3.39
C ARG A 68 12.25 -4.24 -4.39
N HIS A 69 11.58 -3.10 -4.54
CA HIS A 69 11.98 -2.01 -5.43
C HIS A 69 12.93 -0.99 -4.79
N GLY A 70 13.20 -1.11 -3.48
CA GLY A 70 14.14 -0.24 -2.76
C GLY A 70 13.52 1.05 -2.22
N TYR A 71 12.18 1.09 -2.11
CA TYR A 71 11.40 2.16 -1.50
C TYR A 71 11.10 1.86 -0.03
#